data_AF-A0A965GEQ5-F1
#
_entry.id   AF-A0A965GEQ5-F1
#
_cell.length_a   1.000
_cell.length_b   1.000
_cell.length_c   1.000
_cell.angle_alpha   90.00
_cell.angle_beta   90.00
_cell.angle_gamma   90.00
#
_symmetry.space_group_name_H-M   'P 1'
#
loop_
_entity.id
_entity.type
_entity.pdbx_description
1 polymer ?
#
loop_
_entity_poly.entity_id
_entity_poly.type
_entity_poly.pdbx_seq_one_letter_code
_entity_poly.pdbx_strand_id
1 'polypeptide(L)'
;MTHQGAPVFDLAYMSAHLHLKAIKRASQRNLVAQTLKNFFDSYQEYGGIVPANVSLHAGTIMAVRVVGISQVNYLDEAQKKLAISRAEDLLQGANVFIP
;
A
#
# COMPACT_ATOMS: atom_id res chain seq x y z
N MET A 1 2.26 -1.17 -21.43
CA MET A 1 0.93 -1.17 -22.03
C MET A 1 -0.08 -0.83 -20.96
N THR A 2 -0.73 0.32 -21.05
CA THR A 2 -1.97 0.57 -20.30
C THR A 2 -3.07 -0.16 -21.05
N HIS A 3 -3.33 -1.41 -20.68
CA HIS A 3 -4.63 -2.04 -20.97
C HIS A 3 -5.72 -1.17 -20.29
N GLN A 4 -7.01 -1.33 -20.60
CA GLN A 4 -8.09 -0.73 -19.81
C GLN A 4 -7.94 -1.18 -18.35
N GLY A 5 -7.09 -0.48 -17.60
CA GLY A 5 -6.54 -0.96 -16.35
C GLY A 5 -7.61 -0.76 -15.31
N ALA A 6 -7.97 -1.83 -14.63
CA ALA A 6 -8.74 -1.70 -13.42
C ALA A 6 -8.01 -0.68 -12.52
N PRO A 7 -8.63 0.47 -12.16
CA PRO A 7 -7.97 1.54 -11.40
C PRO A 7 -7.47 1.08 -10.02
N VAL A 8 -7.87 -0.13 -9.61
CA VAL A 8 -7.40 -0.81 -8.42
C VAL A 8 -5.87 -0.87 -8.35
N PHE A 9 -5.18 -1.04 -9.49
CA PHE A 9 -3.74 -1.26 -9.46
C PHE A 9 -2.97 0.01 -9.05
N ASP A 10 -3.35 1.18 -9.57
CA ASP A 10 -2.70 2.44 -9.21
C ASP A 10 -2.91 2.77 -7.72
N LEU A 11 -4.15 2.61 -7.24
CA LEU A 11 -4.49 2.79 -5.83
C LEU A 11 -3.73 1.81 -4.93
N ALA A 12 -3.70 0.54 -5.29
CA ALA A 12 -3.05 -0.51 -4.53
C ALA A 12 -1.52 -0.35 -4.51
N TYR A 13 -0.92 -0.01 -5.65
CA TYR A 13 0.51 0.19 -5.77
C TYR A 13 0.97 1.38 -4.93
N MET A 14 0.28 2.52 -5.02
CA MET A 14 0.58 3.68 -4.18
C MET A 14 0.42 3.36 -2.69
N SER A 15 -0.66 2.68 -2.32
CA SER A 15 -0.92 2.23 -0.95
C SER A 15 0.22 1.38 -0.41
N ALA A 16 0.60 0.32 -1.13
CA ALA A 16 1.65 -0.61 -0.73
C ALA A 16 2.99 0.11 -0.47
N HIS A 17 3.38 1.03 -1.37
CA HIS A 17 4.62 1.79 -1.20
C HIS A 17 4.57 2.79 -0.05
N LEU A 18 3.43 3.43 0.18
CA LEU A 18 3.27 4.32 1.34
C LEU A 18 3.27 3.54 2.66
N HIS A 19 2.70 2.33 2.73
CA HIS A 19 2.87 1.44 3.89
C HIS A 19 4.34 1.11 4.16
N LEU A 20 5.08 0.70 3.13
CA LEU A 20 6.51 0.38 3.27
C LEU A 20 7.34 1.60 3.71
N LYS A 21 7.02 2.79 3.19
CA LYS A 21 7.65 4.05 3.61
C LYS A 21 7.29 4.44 5.04
N ALA A 22 6.05 4.22 5.47
CA ALA A 22 5.59 4.48 6.84
C ALA A 22 6.29 3.56 7.85
N ILE A 23 6.58 2.31 7.47
CA ILE A 23 7.39 1.38 8.27
C ILE A 23 8.84 1.86 8.33
N LYS A 24 9.44 2.23 7.18
CA LYS A 24 10.82 2.72 7.16
C LYS A 24 11.02 3.99 7.97
N ARG A 25 10.06 4.91 7.89
CA ARG A 25 10.10 6.24 8.51
C ARG A 25 9.02 6.36 9.58
N ALA A 26 9.13 5.55 10.63
CA ALA A 26 8.15 5.50 11.71
C ALA A 26 7.85 6.89 12.33
N SER A 27 8.86 7.76 12.45
CA SER A 27 8.69 9.14 12.94
C SER A 27 7.84 10.04 12.02
N GLN A 28 7.69 9.67 10.75
CA GLN A 28 6.88 10.38 9.75
C GLN A 28 5.59 9.62 9.40
N ARG A 29 5.25 8.56 10.14
CA ARG A 29 4.10 7.68 9.85
C ARG A 29 2.82 8.46 9.59
N ASN A 30 2.49 9.44 10.45
CA ASN A 30 1.27 10.24 10.34
C ASN A 30 1.24 11.09 9.06
N LEU A 31 2.38 11.64 8.64
CA LEU A 31 2.47 12.42 7.39
C LEU A 31 2.27 11.51 6.17
N VAL A 32 2.85 10.30 6.20
CA VAL A 32 2.68 9.31 5.14
C VAL A 32 1.24 8.78 5.09
N ALA A 33 0.61 8.55 6.25
CA ALA A 33 -0.80 8.19 6.36
C ALA A 33 -1.71 9.28 5.79
N GLN A 34 -1.46 10.55 6.12
CA GLN A 34 -2.19 11.68 5.56
C GLN A 34 -1.99 11.79 4.04
N THR A 35 -0.79 11.52 3.55
CA THR A 35 -0.49 11.51 2.10
C THR A 35 -1.33 10.46 1.38
N LEU A 36 -1.44 9.25 1.95
CA LEU A 36 -2.28 8.19 1.40
C LEU A 36 -3.76 8.60 1.38
N LYS A 37 -4.25 9.19 2.47
CA LYS A 37 -5.63 9.68 2.55
C LYS A 37 -5.90 10.76 1.51
N ASN A 38 -5.03 11.76 1.39
CA ASN A 38 -5.16 12.82 0.41
C ASN A 38 -5.18 12.27 -1.03
N PHE A 39 -4.36 11.26 -1.31
CA PHE A 39 -4.36 10.62 -2.63
C PHE A 39 -5.70 9.96 -2.97
N PHE A 40 -6.30 9.23 -2.02
CA PHE A 40 -7.63 8.64 -2.19
C PHE A 40 -8.72 9.70 -2.29
N ASP A 41 -8.69 10.71 -1.42
CA ASP A 41 -9.65 11.81 -1.41
C ASP A 41 -9.65 12.53 -2.78
N SER A 42 -8.47 12.89 -3.30
CA SER A 42 -8.34 13.50 -4.63
C SER A 42 -8.78 12.54 -5.74
N TYR A 43 -8.41 11.26 -5.68
CA TYR A 43 -8.84 10.29 -6.69
C TYR A 43 -10.38 10.21 -6.78
N GLN A 44 -11.07 10.24 -5.64
CA GLN A 44 -12.53 10.23 -5.57
C GLN A 44 -13.15 11.57 -5.99
N GLU A 45 -12.54 12.69 -5.63
CA GLU A 45 -12.99 14.05 -6.00
C GLU A 45 -13.12 14.21 -7.52
N TYR A 46 -12.19 13.64 -8.29
CA TYR A 46 -12.21 13.69 -9.76
C TYR A 46 -12.95 12.50 -10.42
N GLY A 47 -13.88 11.88 -9.69
CA GLY A 47 -14.79 10.85 -10.22
C GLY A 47 -14.24 9.42 -10.22
N GLY A 48 -13.09 9.18 -9.58
CA GLY A 48 -12.52 7.85 -9.43
C GLY A 48 -13.31 6.98 -8.44
N ILE A 49 -13.64 5.75 -8.84
CA ILE A 49 -14.28 4.76 -7.96
C ILE A 49 -13.21 3.91 -7.30
N VAL A 50 -13.22 3.84 -5.97
CA VAL A 50 -12.32 2.99 -5.19
C VAL A 50 -12.85 1.56 -5.21
N PRO A 51 -12.11 0.59 -5.79
CA PRO A 51 -12.57 -0.79 -5.84
C PRO A 51 -12.51 -1.47 -4.47
N ALA A 52 -13.51 -2.27 -4.13
CA ALA A 52 -13.62 -2.93 -2.82
C ALA A 52 -12.44 -3.87 -2.51
N ASN A 53 -11.75 -4.38 -3.52
CA ASN A 53 -10.62 -5.29 -3.40
C ASN A 53 -9.24 -4.59 -3.35
N VAL A 54 -9.19 -3.24 -3.27
CA VAL A 54 -7.92 -2.50 -3.26
C VAL A 54 -6.96 -2.97 -2.16
N SER A 55 -7.49 -3.35 -0.99
CA SER A 55 -6.68 -3.85 0.13
C SER A 55 -5.96 -5.16 -0.22
N LEU A 56 -6.66 -6.11 -0.87
CA LEU A 56 -6.09 -7.38 -1.30
C LEU A 56 -4.94 -7.18 -2.30
N HIS A 57 -5.11 -6.26 -3.25
CA HIS A 57 -4.06 -5.91 -4.20
C HIS A 57 -2.88 -5.23 -3.50
N ALA A 58 -3.13 -4.30 -2.58
CA ALA A 58 -2.08 -3.63 -1.82
C ALA A 58 -1.26 -4.61 -0.98
N GLY A 59 -1.93 -5.54 -0.27
CA GLY A 59 -1.29 -6.62 0.49
C GLY A 59 -0.44 -7.53 -0.41
N THR A 60 -0.96 -7.93 -1.57
CA THR A 60 -0.22 -8.74 -2.55
C THR A 60 1.06 -8.02 -3.03
N ILE A 61 0.94 -6.76 -3.44
CA ILE A 61 2.09 -5.96 -3.90
C ILE A 61 3.09 -5.81 -2.76
N MET A 62 2.63 -5.47 -1.55
CA MET A 62 3.48 -5.31 -0.38
C MET A 62 4.26 -6.59 -0.04
N ALA A 63 3.61 -7.76 -0.08
CA ALA A 63 4.27 -9.05 0.12
C ALA A 63 5.34 -9.30 -0.95
N VAL A 64 5.01 -9.13 -2.24
CA VAL A 64 5.98 -9.30 -3.35
C VAL A 64 7.18 -8.35 -3.21
N ARG A 65 6.97 -7.13 -2.71
CA ARG A 65 8.03 -6.15 -2.45
C ARG A 65 8.93 -6.50 -1.27
N VAL A 66 8.59 -7.49 -0.45
CA VAL A 66 9.38 -7.88 0.73
C VAL A 66 9.95 -9.30 0.60
N VAL A 67 9.14 -10.25 0.15
CA VAL A 67 9.53 -11.67 0.05
C VAL A 67 9.66 -12.18 -1.39
N GLY A 68 9.16 -11.43 -2.37
CA GLY A 68 9.20 -11.80 -3.78
C GLY A 68 10.54 -11.49 -4.46
N ILE A 69 10.55 -11.51 -5.80
CA ILE A 69 11.76 -11.26 -6.62
C ILE A 69 12.12 -9.76 -6.65
N SER A 70 11.12 -8.88 -6.71
CA SER A 70 11.34 -7.43 -6.82
C SER A 70 11.26 -6.78 -5.45
N GLN A 71 12.28 -6.96 -4.62
CA GLN A 71 12.28 -6.50 -3.23
C GLN A 71 12.62 -5.01 -3.10
N VAL A 72 12.14 -4.37 -2.04
CA VAL A 72 12.69 -3.10 -1.57
C VAL A 72 14.01 -3.34 -0.84
N ASN A 73 14.98 -2.47 -1.08
CA ASN A 73 16.35 -2.61 -0.55
C ASN A 73 16.62 -1.74 0.69
N TYR A 74 15.60 -1.07 1.21
CA TYR A 74 15.76 -0.07 2.28
C TYR A 74 15.20 -0.49 3.64
N LEU A 75 14.53 -1.64 3.74
CA LEU A 75 14.02 -2.18 5.01
C LEU A 75 15.04 -3.11 5.66
N ASP A 76 15.21 -2.97 6.97
CA ASP A 76 15.92 -3.96 7.79
C ASP A 76 15.02 -5.19 8.09
N GLU A 77 15.58 -6.23 8.71
CA GLU A 77 14.85 -7.47 8.97
C GLU A 77 13.65 -7.30 9.93
N ALA A 78 13.73 -6.39 10.90
CA ALA A 78 12.60 -6.11 11.78
C ALA A 78 11.48 -5.40 11.01
N GLN A 79 11.83 -4.45 10.17
CA GLN A 79 10.92 -3.73 9.29
C GLN A 79 10.29 -4.64 8.24
N LYS A 80 11.03 -5.61 7.69
CA LYS A 80 10.49 -6.62 6.77
C LYS A 80 9.43 -7.48 7.47
N LYS A 81 9.65 -7.92 8.71
CA LYS A 81 8.64 -8.67 9.49
C LYS A 81 7.36 -7.87 9.71
N LEU A 82 7.50 -6.58 10.08
CA LEU A 82 6.34 -5.67 10.18
C LEU A 82 5.61 -5.51 8.86
N ALA A 83 6.36 -5.45 7.76
CA ALA A 83 5.78 -5.32 6.43
C ALA A 83 5.03 -6.58 5.99
N ILE A 84 5.55 -7.77 6.30
CA ILE A 84 4.88 -9.05 6.05
C ILE A 84 3.59 -9.14 6.86
N SER A 85 3.64 -8.88 8.17
CA SER A 85 2.46 -8.88 9.03
C SER A 85 1.40 -7.90 8.52
N ARG A 86 1.80 -6.70 8.11
CA ARG A 86 0.85 -5.73 7.54
C ARG A 86 0.27 -6.21 6.21
N ALA A 87 1.06 -6.86 5.36
CA ALA A 87 0.56 -7.42 4.10
C ALA A 87 -0.48 -8.53 4.36
N GLU A 88 -0.25 -9.38 5.36
CA GLU A 88 -1.20 -10.41 5.79
C GLU A 88 -2.52 -9.81 6.28
N ASP A 89 -2.48 -8.75 7.10
CA ASP A 89 -3.68 -8.04 7.55
C ASP A 89 -4.51 -7.54 6.36
N LEU A 90 -3.85 -6.93 5.36
CA LEU A 90 -4.51 -6.41 4.17
C LEU A 90 -5.14 -7.54 3.34
N LEU A 91 -4.47 -8.68 3.23
CA LEU A 91 -4.99 -9.89 2.57
C LEU A 91 -6.18 -10.50 3.33
N GLN A 92 -6.27 -10.27 4.64
CA GLN A 92 -7.41 -10.67 5.47
C GLN A 92 -8.54 -9.63 5.53
N GLY A 93 -8.44 -8.56 4.73
CA GLY A 93 -9.49 -7.55 4.60
C GLY A 93 -9.35 -6.36 5.55
N ALA A 94 -8.19 -6.15 6.17
CA ALA A 94 -7.94 -4.91 6.89
C ALA A 94 -8.09 -3.68 5.97
N ASN A 95 -8.39 -2.53 6.58
CA ASN A 95 -8.49 -1.27 5.84
C ASN A 95 -7.17 -0.94 5.13
N VAL A 96 -7.23 -0.48 3.88
CA VAL A 96 -6.05 -0.10 3.07
C VAL A 96 -5.30 1.12 3.62
N PHE A 97 -5.94 1.95 4.44
CA PHE A 97 -5.29 3.09 5.09
C PHE A 97 -4.26 2.66 6.12
N ILE A 98 -3.27 3.52 6.37
CA ILE A 98 -2.25 3.32 7.39
C ILE A 98 -2.89 3.64 8.76
N PRO A 99 -2.93 2.68 9.70
CA PRO A 99 -3.46 2.94 11.04
C PRO A 99 -2.54 3.82 11.88
#